data_AF-A0A0R2NJN9-F1
#
_entry.id   AF-A0A0R2NJN9-F1
#
_cell.length_a   1.000
_cell.length_b   1.000
_cell.length_c   1.000
_cell.angle_alpha   90.00
_cell.angle_beta   90.00
_cell.angle_gamma   90.00
#
_symmetry.space_group_name_H-M   'P 1'
#
loop_
_entity.id
_entity.type
_entity.pdbx_description
1 polymer ?
#
loop_
_entity_poly.entity_id
_entity_poly.type
_entity_poly.pdbx_seq_one_letter_code
_entity_poly.pdbx_strand_id
1 'polypeptide(L)' 'MTVTALRFKDDQYEAIKKLAEFNGVTVPTFMRQTILERLEDEQDYHDALVNLRESHGETVSRSEIKRRLGM' A
#
# COMPACT_ATOMS: atom_id res chain seq x y z
N MET A 1 3.19 22.61 1.23
CA MET A 1 2.23 21.96 2.14
C MET A 1 0.84 22.22 1.59
N THR A 2 0.07 21.17 1.33
CA THR A 2 -1.30 21.29 0.82
C THR A 2 -2.25 20.75 1.89
N VAL A 3 -3.39 21.41 2.09
CA VAL A 3 -4.42 20.96 3.03
C VAL A 3 -5.58 20.39 2.22
N THR A 4 -6.05 19.21 2.64
CA THR A 4 -7.24 18.58 2.07
C THR A 4 -8.29 18.45 3.16
N ALA A 5 -9.53 18.86 2.85
CA ALA A 5 -10.67 18.65 3.73
C ALA A 5 -11.56 17.55 3.14
N LEU A 6 -11.90 16.56 3.96
CA LEU A 6 -12.79 15.47 3.60
C LEU A 6 -14.04 15.53 4.47
N ARG A 7 -15.20 15.27 3.88
CA ARG A 7 -16.47 15.16 4.60
C ARG A 7 -16.86 13.70 4.69
N PHE A 8 -17.12 13.25 5.92
CA PHE A 8 -17.64 11.93 6.22
C PHE A 8 -19.01 12.06 6.89
N LYS A 9 -19.81 11.01 6.83
CA LYS A 9 -20.90 10.84 7.79
C LYS A 9 -20.32 10.55 9.17
N ASP A 10 -21.07 10.85 10.22
CA ASP A 10 -20.61 10.68 11.60
C ASP A 10 -20.23 9.22 11.90
N ASP A 11 -21.02 8.26 11.45
CA ASP A 11 -20.76 6.83 11.62
C ASP A 11 -19.48 6.36 10.91
N GLN A 12 -19.22 6.87 9.71
CA GLN A 12 -18.00 6.61 8.96
C GLN A 12 -16.78 7.17 9.68
N TYR A 13 -16.87 8.42 10.17
CA TYR A 13 -15.76 9.05 10.87
C TYR A 13 -15.45 8.36 12.21
N GLU A 14 -16.47 7.93 12.95
CA GLU A 14 -16.27 7.17 14.19
C GLU A 14 -15.59 5.80 13.94
N ALA A 15 -15.89 5.14 12.83
CA ALA A 15 -15.19 3.91 12.44
C ALA A 15 -13.70 4.18 12.14
N ILE A 16 -13.39 5.25 11.40
CA ILE A 16 -12.02 5.69 11.11
C ILE A 16 -11.28 6.00 12.41
N LYS A 17 -11.93 6.73 13.32
CA LYS A 17 -11.35 7.13 14.61
C LYS A 17 -10.98 5.92 15.46
N LYS A 18 -11.88 4.94 15.61
CA LYS A 18 -11.62 3.71 16.36
C LYS A 18 -10.44 2.93 15.78
N LEU A 19 -10.33 2.88 14.45
CA LEU A 19 -9.23 2.18 13.79
C LEU A 19 -7.91 2.93 13.95
N ALA A 20 -7.91 4.26 13.87
CA ALA A 20 -6.72 5.06 14.15
C ALA A 20 -6.22 4.88 15.61
N GLU A 21 -7.15 4.89 16.56
CA GLU A 21 -6.87 4.64 17.98
C GLU A 21 -6.29 3.23 18.20
N PHE A 22 -6.87 2.21 17.55
CA PHE A 22 -6.36 0.83 17.60
C PHE A 22 -4.91 0.72 17.08
N ASN A 23 -4.57 1.48 16.03
CA ASN A 23 -3.22 1.53 15.47
C ASN A 23 -2.28 2.50 16.22
N GLY A 24 -2.73 3.15 17.30
CA GLY A 24 -1.91 4.06 18.11
C GLY A 24 -1.51 5.36 17.39
N VAL A 25 -2.28 5.78 16.38
CA VAL A 25 -1.99 6.99 15.58
C VAL A 25 -3.16 7.97 15.59
N THR A 26 -2.90 9.24 15.23
CA THR A 26 -3.97 10.23 15.09
C THR A 26 -4.79 9.98 13.81
N VAL A 27 -6.04 10.44 13.79
CA VAL A 27 -6.91 10.30 12.60
C VAL A 27 -6.30 10.90 11.33
N PRO A 28 -5.70 12.11 11.34
CA PRO A 28 -5.02 12.64 10.15
C PRO A 28 -3.82 11.80 9.71
N THR A 29 -3.03 11.27 10.66
CA THR A 29 -1.89 10.37 10.34
C THR A 29 -2.39 9.10 9.68
N PHE A 30 -3.40 8.46 10.26
CA PHE A 30 -4.03 7.26 9.72
C PHE A 30 -4.54 7.48 8.30
N MET A 31 -5.36 8.51 8.07
CA MET A 31 -5.88 8.82 6.73
C MET A 31 -4.77 9.10 5.72
N ARG A 32 -3.71 9.82 6.12
CA ARG A 32 -2.56 10.07 5.24
C ARG A 32 -1.86 8.76 4.87
N GLN A 33 -1.59 7.89 5.83
CA GLN A 33 -0.94 6.60 5.59
C GLN A 33 -1.77 5.73 4.67
N THR A 34 -3.07 5.57 4.94
CA THR A 34 -3.97 4.75 4.11
C THR A 34 -4.03 5.22 2.66
N ILE A 35 -4.02 6.54 2.41
CA ILE A 35 -4.01 7.07 1.03
C ILE A 35 -2.67 6.79 0.34
N LEU A 36 -1.55 6.96 1.06
CA LEU A 36 -0.22 6.71 0.50
C LEU A 36 0.01 5.23 0.22
N GLU A 37 -0.38 4.35 1.13
CA GLU A 37 -0.34 2.89 0.95
C GLU A 37 -1.14 2.47 -0.28
N ARG A 38 -2.35 3.02 -0.48
CA ARG A 38 -3.12 2.72 -1.69
C ARG A 38 -2.43 3.20 -2.97
N LEU A 39 -1.76 4.35 -2.94
CA LEU A 39 -1.02 4.83 -4.11
C LEU A 39 0.18 3.91 -4.41
N GLU A 40 0.88 3.45 -3.38
CA GLU A 40 1.98 2.50 -3.48
C GLU A 40 1.50 1.15 -4.02
N ASP A 41 0.40 0.60 -3.49
CA ASP A 41 -0.20 -0.67 -3.96
C ASP A 41 -0.50 -0.65 -5.47
N GLU A 42 -1.04 0.46 -5.99
CA GLU A 42 -1.36 0.60 -7.42
C GLU A 42 -0.10 0.73 -8.29
N GLN A 43 0.94 1.41 -7.77
CA GLN A 43 2.24 1.51 -8.44
C GLN A 43 2.93 0.14 -8.48
N ASP A 44 2.99 -0.55 -7.36
CA ASP A 44 3.56 -1.90 -7.24
C ASP A 44 2.85 -2.90 -8.16
N TYR A 45 1.51 -2.81 -8.25
CA TYR A 45 0.74 -3.63 -9.16
C TYR A 45 1.09 -3.34 -10.63
N HIS A 46 1.21 -2.07 -11.00
CA HIS A 46 1.62 -1.68 -12.34
C HIS A 46 3.01 -2.21 -12.69
N ASP A 47 3.98 -2.02 -11.80
CA ASP A 47 5.35 -2.48 -11.98
C ASP A 47 5.43 -4.01 -12.08
N ALA A 48 4.62 -4.72 -11.28
CA ALA A 48 4.49 -6.17 -11.40
C ALA A 48 3.97 -6.60 -12.79
N LEU A 49 2.97 -5.90 -13.34
CA LEU A 49 2.47 -6.18 -14.69
C LEU A 49 3.51 -5.88 -15.78
N VAL A 50 4.30 -4.83 -15.63
CA VAL A 50 5.41 -4.52 -16.54
C VAL A 50 6.44 -5.63 -16.50
N ASN A 51 6.90 -6.01 -15.32
CA ASN A 51 7.87 -7.09 -15.12
C ASN A 51 7.39 -8.43 -15.72
N LEU A 52 6.11 -8.76 -15.58
CA LEU A 52 5.53 -9.97 -16.17
C LEU A 52 5.49 -9.93 -17.71
N ARG A 53 5.29 -8.75 -18.31
CA ARG A 53 5.33 -8.60 -19.77
C ARG A 53 6.75 -8.70 -20.29
N GLU A 54 7.69 -8.04 -19.62
CA GLU A 54 9.10 -8.02 -19.98
C GLU A 54 9.79 -9.36 -19.74
N SER A 55 9.26 -10.21 -18.86
CA SER A 55 9.81 -11.56 -18.68
C SER A 55 9.56 -12.47 -19.87
N HIS A 56 8.68 -12.11 -20.82
CA HIS A 56 8.32 -12.95 -21.96
C HIS A 56 7.89 -14.38 -21.58
N GLY A 57 7.32 -14.55 -20.38
CA GLY A 57 6.95 -15.88 -19.84
C GLY A 57 8.11 -16.67 -19.23
N GLU A 58 9.32 -16.12 -19.23
CA GLU A 58 10.45 -16.69 -18.52
C GLU A 58 10.23 -16.59 -17.00
N THR A 59 10.63 -17.65 -16.29
CA THR A 59 10.53 -17.72 -14.84
C THR A 59 11.83 -18.23 -14.26
N VAL A 60 12.11 -17.81 -13.02
CA VAL A 60 13.32 -18.23 -12.30
C VAL A 60 12.91 -19.20 -11.19
N SER A 61 13.64 -20.30 -11.05
CA SER A 61 13.35 -21.28 -10.01
C SER A 61 13.57 -20.69 -8.60
N ARG A 62 12.83 -21.20 -7.62
CA ARG A 62 12.98 -20.80 -6.20
C ARG A 62 14.41 -20.96 -5.69
N SER A 63 15.11 -22.04 -6.07
CA SER A 63 16.50 -22.29 -5.67
C SER A 63 17.44 -21.23 -6.23
N GLU A 64 17.23 -20.81 -7.47
CA GLU A 64 18.00 -19.74 -8.08
C GLU A 64 17.76 -18.39 -7.39
N ILE A 65 16.51 -18.02 -7.11
CA ILE A 65 16.21 -16.76 -6.42
C ILE A 65 16.83 -16.73 -5.02
N LYS A 66 16.76 -17.83 -4.27
CA LYS A 66 17.44 -17.94 -2.97
C LYS A 66 18.94 -17.70 -3.08
N ARG A 67 19.60 -18.34 -4.06
CA ARG A 67 21.02 -18.14 -4.34
C ARG A 67 21.35 -16.67 -4.63
N ARG A 68 20.52 -15.97 -5.44
CA ARG A 68 20.71 -14.55 -5.77
C ARG A 68 20.57 -13.63 -4.56
N LEU A 69 19.69 -13.97 -3.62
CA LEU A 69 19.43 -13.19 -2.41
C LEU A 69 20.37 -13.53 -1.23
N GLY A 70 21.30 -14.48 -1.40
CA GLY A 70 22.20 -14.92 -0.34
C GLY A 70 21.50 -15.71 0.78
N MET A 71 20.42 -16.44 0.44
CA MET A 71 19.59 -17.23 1.35
C MET A 71 19.78 -18.74 1.18
#